data_AF-A0A7R9VL44-F1
#
_entry.id   AF-A0A7R9VL44-F1
#
_cell.length_a   1.000
_cell.length_b   1.000
_cell.length_c   1.000
_cell.angle_alpha   90.00
_cell.angle_beta   90.00
_cell.angle_gamma   90.00
#
_symmetry.space_group_name_H-M   'P 1'
#
loop_
_entity.id
_entity.type
_entity.pdbx_description
1 polymer ?
#
loop_
_entity_poly.entity_id
_entity_poly.type
_entity_poly.pdbx_seq_one_letter_code
_entity_poly.pdbx_strand_id
1 'polypeptide(L)'
;EDNLSVDYEDLLEVDVTIDSSDEIGPGALVRSHPYVSNDMLLFESEFVRSLVLVLEDTEEATLGIILNHPMKAAVECVEGKAPIPLRYGGPIDVHAWKDGTFNNDFDGDVEDSEGGGEDDEMYEGFLDYQNGLTDAIAVDVEYDDENEDWDDEDDDSSFIWIHRDPALGSRGVEGGGGSQLGTSDVWIIKENDAIKALQSGFLSLKDV
;
A
#
# COMPACT_ATOMS: atom_id res chain seq x y z
N GLU A 1 -52.23 11.19 34.72
CA GLU A 1 -51.79 11.21 33.32
C GLU A 1 -50.88 12.42 33.18
N ASP A 2 -49.60 12.23 33.51
CA ASP A 2 -48.59 13.30 33.43
C ASP A 2 -47.79 13.08 32.15
N ASN A 3 -48.00 13.96 31.17
CA ASN A 3 -47.21 14.04 29.95
C ASN A 3 -45.86 14.67 30.26
N LEU A 4 -44.81 13.85 30.35
CA LEU A 4 -43.42 14.29 30.26
C LEU A 4 -43.13 14.60 28.78
N SER A 5 -43.24 15.88 28.39
CA SER A 5 -42.63 16.37 27.15
C SER A 5 -41.12 16.36 27.33
N VAL A 6 -40.46 15.36 26.74
CA VAL A 6 -39.00 15.38 26.61
C VAL A 6 -38.70 16.29 25.43
N ASP A 7 -38.11 17.45 25.70
CA ASP A 7 -37.62 18.37 24.67
C ASP A 7 -36.45 17.69 23.94
N TYR A 8 -36.70 17.29 22.70
CA TYR A 8 -35.73 16.60 21.82
C TYR A 8 -34.71 17.55 21.17
N GLU A 9 -34.73 18.84 21.51
CA GLU A 9 -33.83 19.83 20.87
C GLU A 9 -32.41 19.86 21.46
N ASP A 10 -32.15 19.14 22.56
CA ASP A 10 -30.84 19.13 23.25
C ASP A 10 -29.90 17.97 22.82
N LEU A 11 -30.24 17.23 21.74
CA LEU A 11 -29.50 16.02 21.33
C LEU A 11 -28.62 16.15 20.08
N LEU A 12 -28.40 17.34 19.52
CA LEU A 12 -27.69 17.48 18.23
C LEU A 12 -26.57 18.52 18.15
N GLU A 13 -25.98 18.91 19.29
CA GLU A 13 -24.64 19.53 19.28
C GLU A 13 -23.62 18.56 19.88
N VAL A 14 -23.38 17.44 19.17
CA VAL A 14 -22.08 16.77 19.33
C VAL A 14 -21.09 17.68 18.63
N ASP A 15 -20.23 18.33 19.40
CA ASP A 15 -19.11 19.10 18.89
C ASP A 15 -18.12 18.12 18.22
N VAL A 16 -18.35 17.81 16.94
CA VAL A 16 -17.52 16.90 16.14
C VAL A 16 -16.30 17.65 15.62
N THR A 17 -15.51 18.20 16.53
CA THR A 17 -14.16 18.69 16.22
C THR A 17 -13.17 18.22 17.27
N ILE A 18 -13.23 16.93 17.62
CA ILE A 18 -12.12 16.28 18.33
C ILE A 18 -11.01 16.08 17.28
N ASP A 19 -10.05 17.01 17.29
CA ASP A 19 -8.80 16.84 16.57
C ASP A 19 -8.04 15.67 17.19
N SER A 20 -7.94 14.57 16.43
CA SER A 20 -7.24 13.34 16.84
C SER A 20 -5.92 13.19 16.10
N SER A 21 -5.37 14.29 15.56
CA SER A 21 -4.08 14.28 14.86
C SER A 21 -2.95 13.73 15.74
N ASP A 22 -2.96 14.02 17.04
CA ASP A 22 -2.00 13.48 18.02
C ASP A 22 -2.05 11.94 18.17
N GLU A 23 -3.13 11.29 17.70
CA GLU A 23 -3.28 9.83 17.72
C GLU A 23 -2.79 9.17 16.41
N ILE A 24 -2.49 9.96 15.38
CA ILE A 24 -1.97 9.47 14.11
C ILE A 24 -0.45 9.28 14.26
N GLY A 25 0.04 8.13 13.82
CA GLY A 25 1.46 7.81 13.83
C GLY A 25 1.72 6.43 13.22
N PRO A 26 2.99 6.03 13.06
CA PRO A 26 3.36 4.74 12.48
C PRO A 26 2.62 3.57 13.16
N GLY A 27 1.95 2.76 12.36
CA GLY A 27 1.15 1.60 12.80
C GLY A 27 -0.31 1.91 13.10
N ALA A 28 -0.72 3.19 13.06
CA ALA A 28 -2.11 3.57 13.17
C ALA A 28 -2.92 3.11 11.94
N LEU A 29 -4.19 2.77 12.18
CA LEU A 29 -5.15 2.42 11.14
C LEU A 29 -6.17 3.55 10.96
N VAL A 30 -6.13 4.19 9.80
CA VAL A 30 -7.07 5.24 9.43
C VAL A 30 -8.14 4.64 8.52
N ARG A 31 -9.39 4.76 8.92
CA ARG A 31 -10.53 4.27 8.14
C ARG A 31 -11.30 5.44 7.56
N SER A 32 -11.54 5.43 6.26
CA SER A 32 -12.37 6.47 5.66
C SER A 32 -13.82 6.36 6.11
N HIS A 33 -14.44 7.52 6.35
CA HIS A 33 -15.82 7.60 6.80
C HIS A 33 -16.76 7.24 5.63
N PRO A 34 -17.79 6.38 5.85
CA PRO A 34 -18.69 5.94 4.78
C PRO A 34 -19.63 7.04 4.27
N TYR A 35 -19.77 8.14 5.01
CA TYR A 35 -20.57 9.30 4.63
C TYR A 35 -19.67 10.52 4.50
N VAL A 36 -19.49 10.99 3.27
CA VAL A 36 -19.03 12.35 3.02
C VAL A 36 -20.30 13.13 2.69
N SER A 37 -20.74 14.01 3.59
CA SER A 37 -21.90 14.86 3.34
C SER A 37 -21.64 15.91 2.25
N ASN A 38 -20.38 16.09 1.86
CA ASN A 38 -19.93 16.93 0.76
C ASN A 38 -19.17 16.07 -0.26
N ASP A 39 -19.77 15.86 -1.43
CA ASP A 39 -19.15 15.21 -2.62
C ASP A 39 -17.84 15.87 -3.09
N MET A 40 -17.39 16.97 -2.47
CA MET A 40 -16.19 17.72 -2.85
C MET A 40 -14.91 17.36 -2.08
N LEU A 41 -14.93 16.49 -1.07
CA LEU A 41 -13.73 16.23 -0.26
C LEU A 41 -13.07 14.86 -0.48
N LEU A 42 -13.76 13.91 -1.11
CA LEU A 42 -13.14 12.67 -1.60
C LEU A 42 -13.44 12.57 -3.10
N PHE A 43 -12.73 13.37 -3.90
CA PHE A 43 -12.81 13.28 -5.36
C PHE A 43 -12.29 11.93 -5.89
N GLU A 44 -11.50 11.23 -5.08
CA GLU A 44 -10.87 9.97 -5.47
C GLU A 44 -11.67 8.78 -4.91
N SER A 45 -12.30 8.05 -5.82
CA SER A 45 -13.12 6.87 -5.54
C SER A 45 -12.36 5.76 -4.80
N GLU A 46 -11.03 5.79 -4.88
CA GLU A 46 -10.09 4.83 -4.31
C GLU A 46 -10.08 4.86 -2.77
N PHE A 47 -10.35 6.03 -2.17
CA PHE A 47 -10.42 6.19 -0.73
C PHE A 47 -11.80 5.88 -0.15
N VAL A 48 -12.80 5.58 -0.96
CA VAL A 48 -14.14 5.26 -0.47
C VAL A 48 -14.10 3.92 0.26
N ARG A 49 -14.36 3.95 1.57
CA ARG A 49 -14.27 2.79 2.49
C ARG A 49 -12.86 2.17 2.57
N SER A 50 -11.82 2.92 2.24
CA SER A 50 -10.44 2.49 2.43
C SER A 50 -10.08 2.31 3.91
N LEU A 51 -9.15 1.40 4.14
CA LEU A 51 -8.44 1.22 5.40
C LEU A 51 -6.96 1.48 5.10
N VAL A 52 -6.42 2.56 5.64
CA VAL A 52 -5.04 3.00 5.43
C VAL A 52 -4.20 2.64 6.65
N LEU A 53 -3.05 2.03 6.44
CA LEU A 53 -2.02 1.84 7.47
C LEU A 53 -1.00 2.98 7.35
N VAL A 54 -0.79 3.71 8.44
CA VAL A 54 0.23 4.77 8.49
C VAL A 54 1.60 4.13 8.64
N LEU A 55 2.48 4.38 7.68
CA LEU A 55 3.86 3.88 7.68
C LEU A 55 4.80 4.87 8.34
N GLU A 56 4.63 6.15 8.01
CA GLU A 56 5.48 7.22 8.50
C GLU A 56 4.61 8.44 8.79
N ASP A 57 4.95 9.19 9.84
CA ASP A 57 4.32 10.45 10.16
C ASP A 57 5.40 11.44 10.60
N THR A 58 5.60 12.48 9.79
CA THR A 58 6.59 13.53 9.99
C THR A 58 5.92 14.89 10.01
N GLU A 59 6.69 15.94 10.34
CA GLU A 59 6.20 17.32 10.25
C GLU A 59 5.87 17.76 8.81
N GLU A 60 6.40 17.06 7.80
CA GLU A 60 6.22 17.38 6.38
C GLU A 60 5.06 16.62 5.75
N ALA A 61 4.90 15.35 6.09
CA ALA A 61 3.88 14.47 5.51
C ALA A 61 3.59 13.23 6.37
N THR A 62 2.39 12.67 6.15
CA THR A 62 2.00 11.34 6.61
C THR A 62 1.97 10.39 5.41
N LEU A 63 2.77 9.33 5.47
CA LEU A 63 2.81 8.26 4.47
C LEU A 63 1.94 7.10 4.94
N GLY A 64 1.10 6.55 4.05
CA GLY A 64 0.33 5.36 4.36
C GLY A 64 -0.04 4.56 3.12
N ILE A 65 -0.44 3.31 3.35
CA ILE A 65 -0.85 2.38 2.30
C ILE A 65 -2.28 1.87 2.51
N ILE A 66 -3.01 1.67 1.42
CA ILE A 66 -4.36 1.11 1.42
C ILE A 66 -4.29 -0.41 1.57
N LEU A 67 -4.92 -0.95 2.61
CA LEU A 67 -4.87 -2.38 2.94
C LEU A 67 -6.00 -3.20 2.29
N ASN A 68 -7.13 -2.59 1.94
CA ASN A 68 -8.35 -3.32 1.60
C ASN A 68 -8.76 -3.21 0.13
N HIS A 69 -7.80 -2.92 -0.75
CA HIS A 69 -8.02 -2.82 -2.19
C HIS A 69 -7.25 -3.92 -2.94
N PRO A 70 -7.83 -5.14 -3.07
CA PRO A 70 -7.15 -6.24 -3.74
C PRO A 70 -6.99 -5.96 -5.25
N MET A 71 -5.84 -6.34 -5.80
CA MET A 71 -5.58 -6.30 -7.24
C MET A 71 -5.91 -7.64 -7.89
N LYS A 72 -6.05 -7.64 -9.22
CA LYS A 72 -6.16 -8.88 -10.01
C LYS A 72 -4.81 -9.55 -10.27
N ALA A 73 -3.71 -8.88 -9.92
CA ALA A 73 -2.36 -9.39 -10.01
C ALA A 73 -1.99 -10.17 -8.73
N ALA A 74 -1.05 -11.11 -8.87
CA ALA A 74 -0.53 -11.89 -7.77
C ALA A 74 0.94 -12.23 -8.03
N VAL A 75 1.73 -12.36 -6.97
CA VAL A 75 3.10 -12.86 -7.04
C VAL A 75 3.04 -14.37 -7.19
N GLU A 76 3.63 -14.88 -8.27
CA GLU A 76 3.76 -16.32 -8.46
C GLU A 76 4.65 -16.92 -7.38
N CYS A 77 4.18 -18.03 -6.81
CA CYS A 77 4.95 -18.81 -5.85
C CYS A 77 5.56 -20.02 -6.53
N VAL A 78 6.55 -20.62 -5.87
CA VAL A 78 7.11 -21.92 -6.26
C VAL A 78 6.03 -22.95 -6.64
N GLU A 79 6.36 -23.79 -7.63
CA GLU A 79 5.42 -24.72 -8.26
C GLU A 79 4.58 -25.51 -7.23
N GLY A 80 3.25 -25.42 -7.37
CA GLY A 80 2.30 -26.11 -6.50
C GLY A 80 1.83 -25.33 -5.26
N LYS A 81 2.31 -24.10 -5.03
CA LYS A 81 1.74 -23.18 -4.03
C LYS A 81 0.74 -22.21 -4.67
N ALA A 82 -0.22 -21.74 -3.87
CA ALA A 82 -1.15 -20.70 -4.30
C ALA A 82 -0.40 -19.36 -4.41
N PRO A 83 -0.69 -18.54 -5.44
CA PRO A 83 -0.04 -17.24 -5.61
C PRO A 83 -0.47 -16.25 -4.53
N ILE A 84 0.39 -15.27 -4.22
CA ILE A 84 0.14 -14.24 -3.19
C ILE A 84 -0.56 -13.06 -3.85
N PRO A 85 -1.81 -12.72 -3.49
CA PRO A 85 -2.52 -11.61 -4.13
C PRO A 85 -1.88 -10.26 -3.79
N LEU A 86 -1.67 -9.42 -4.81
CA LEU A 86 -1.21 -8.05 -4.62
C LEU A 86 -2.36 -7.14 -4.18
N ARG A 87 -2.01 -6.05 -3.49
CA ARG A 87 -2.94 -5.02 -3.04
C ARG A 87 -2.46 -3.67 -3.54
N TYR A 88 -3.41 -2.83 -3.90
CA TYR A 88 -3.14 -1.47 -4.34
C TYR A 88 -2.80 -0.61 -3.12
N GLY A 89 -1.57 -0.09 -3.06
CA GLY A 89 -1.06 0.70 -1.95
C GLY A 89 -1.54 2.15 -1.93
N GLY A 90 -1.85 2.74 -3.09
CA GLY A 90 -2.29 4.13 -3.21
C GLY A 90 -1.91 4.73 -4.58
N PRO A 91 -2.34 5.98 -4.86
CA PRO A 91 -2.18 6.63 -6.16
C PRO A 91 -0.79 7.22 -6.44
N ILE A 92 0.06 7.33 -5.43
CA ILE A 92 1.42 7.85 -5.57
C ILE A 92 2.26 6.81 -6.33
N ASP A 93 3.07 7.28 -7.29
CA ASP A 93 3.98 6.49 -8.13
C ASP A 93 3.34 5.38 -9.01
N VAL A 94 2.01 5.45 -9.23
CA VAL A 94 1.28 4.47 -10.07
C VAL A 94 1.65 4.55 -11.56
N HIS A 95 2.13 5.71 -12.03
CA HIS A 95 2.47 5.91 -13.45
C HIS A 95 3.63 5.02 -13.90
N ALA A 96 4.68 4.89 -13.07
CA ALA A 96 5.87 4.10 -13.39
C ALA A 96 5.58 2.61 -13.61
N TRP A 97 4.49 2.12 -13.03
CA TRP A 97 4.04 0.73 -13.16
C TRP A 97 3.22 0.45 -14.43
N LYS A 98 2.58 1.48 -15.01
CA LYS A 98 1.67 1.30 -16.16
C LYS A 98 2.39 1.36 -17.49
N ASP A 99 3.43 2.17 -17.59
CA ASP A 99 4.20 2.38 -18.81
C ASP A 99 5.47 1.52 -18.89
N GLY A 100 5.80 0.79 -17.82
CA GLY A 100 7.01 -0.02 -17.72
C GLY A 100 8.29 0.81 -17.76
N THR A 101 8.19 2.13 -17.52
CA THR A 101 9.34 3.05 -17.54
C THR A 101 10.15 3.00 -16.25
N PHE A 102 9.66 2.34 -15.19
CA PHE A 102 10.37 2.20 -13.92
C PHE A 102 11.77 1.59 -14.05
N ASN A 103 12.01 0.74 -15.06
CA ASN A 103 13.32 0.13 -15.33
C ASN A 103 14.25 0.99 -16.22
N ASN A 104 13.83 2.18 -16.66
CA ASN A 104 14.59 2.96 -17.65
C ASN A 104 15.41 4.13 -17.08
N ASP A 105 15.37 4.39 -15.76
CA ASP A 105 16.08 5.54 -15.19
C ASP A 105 17.50 5.25 -14.70
N PHE A 106 18.02 4.02 -14.91
CA PHE A 106 19.41 3.71 -14.59
C PHE A 106 20.10 3.01 -15.77
N ASP A 107 21.07 3.73 -16.34
CA ASP A 107 22.04 3.32 -17.35
C ASP A 107 21.62 3.27 -18.83
N GLY A 108 21.73 4.43 -19.50
CA GLY A 108 22.26 4.46 -20.87
C GLY A 108 21.65 5.51 -21.81
N ASP A 109 22.40 6.59 -22.03
CA ASP A 109 22.39 7.46 -23.23
C ASP A 109 21.13 7.36 -24.12
N VAL A 110 20.10 8.16 -23.82
CA VAL A 110 19.03 8.45 -24.78
C VAL A 110 19.37 9.77 -25.48
N GLU A 111 20.03 9.64 -26.62
CA GLU A 111 20.19 10.73 -27.59
C GLU A 111 18.81 11.20 -28.07
N ASP A 112 18.57 12.50 -27.92
CA ASP A 112 17.67 13.38 -28.69
C ASP A 112 16.38 12.75 -29.24
N SER A 113 15.28 12.84 -28.48
CA SER A 113 13.93 12.84 -29.05
C SER A 113 13.24 14.17 -28.79
N GLU A 114 13.51 15.15 -29.65
CA GLU A 114 12.67 16.32 -29.82
C GLU A 114 11.33 15.90 -30.46
N GLY A 115 10.21 16.00 -29.73
CA GLY A 115 8.92 15.74 -30.37
C GLY A 115 7.67 15.75 -29.49
N GLY A 116 7.29 16.95 -29.03
CA GLY A 116 5.92 17.49 -29.03
C GLY A 116 4.71 16.64 -28.59
N GLY A 117 3.97 17.19 -27.62
CA GLY A 117 2.56 16.82 -27.39
C GLY A 117 2.05 17.31 -26.05
N GLU A 118 1.58 18.55 -25.99
CA GLU A 118 0.67 19.00 -24.94
C GLU A 118 -0.65 18.25 -25.12
N ASP A 119 -0.93 17.25 -24.29
CA ASP A 119 -2.29 16.76 -24.07
C ASP A 119 -2.45 16.44 -22.58
N ASP A 120 -3.35 17.18 -21.93
CA ASP A 120 -3.84 16.94 -20.59
C ASP A 120 -4.56 15.57 -20.56
N GLU A 121 -3.81 14.49 -20.38
CA GLU A 121 -4.36 13.17 -20.11
C GLU A 121 -4.97 13.15 -18.71
N MET A 122 -6.24 13.51 -18.64
CA MET A 122 -7.06 13.28 -17.46
C MET A 122 -6.95 11.81 -17.05
N TYR A 123 -6.63 11.61 -15.78
CA TYR A 123 -6.52 10.33 -15.07
C TYR A 123 -7.73 9.40 -15.34
N GLU A 124 -7.70 8.61 -16.42
CA GLU A 124 -8.71 7.59 -16.74
C GLU A 124 -8.37 6.22 -16.13
N GLY A 125 -7.17 6.09 -15.57
CA GLY A 125 -6.53 4.82 -15.30
C GLY A 125 -7.12 3.93 -14.20
N PHE A 126 -8.05 4.43 -13.39
CA PHE A 126 -8.67 3.63 -12.31
C PHE A 126 -9.98 2.97 -12.72
N LEU A 127 -10.72 3.54 -13.68
CA LEU A 127 -11.98 2.96 -14.15
C LEU A 127 -11.77 1.62 -14.89
N ASP A 128 -10.60 1.42 -15.49
CA ASP A 128 -10.23 0.16 -16.15
C ASP A 128 -9.95 -0.99 -15.17
N TYR A 129 -9.45 -0.66 -13.96
CA TYR A 129 -9.23 -1.67 -12.92
C TYR A 129 -10.54 -2.33 -12.46
N GLN A 130 -11.63 -1.56 -12.39
CA GLN A 130 -12.93 -2.07 -11.96
C GLN A 130 -13.72 -2.75 -13.09
N ASN A 131 -13.55 -2.36 -14.36
CA ASN A 131 -14.56 -2.70 -15.38
C ASN A 131 -14.14 -3.51 -16.61
N GLY A 132 -12.88 -3.85 -16.87
CA GLY A 132 -12.64 -4.69 -18.06
C GLY A 132 -11.22 -5.06 -18.40
N LEU A 133 -10.77 -6.21 -17.89
CA LEU A 133 -9.88 -7.10 -18.65
C LEU A 133 -10.02 -8.50 -18.05
N THR A 134 -10.41 -9.45 -18.89
CA THR A 134 -10.72 -10.85 -18.56
C THR A 134 -9.52 -11.78 -18.62
N ASP A 135 -8.32 -11.26 -18.84
CA ASP A 135 -7.09 -12.04 -18.79
C ASP A 135 -6.30 -11.62 -17.55
N ALA A 136 -6.07 -12.58 -16.66
CA ALA A 136 -5.15 -12.41 -15.55
C ALA A 136 -3.78 -12.05 -16.12
N ILE A 137 -3.29 -10.85 -15.83
CA ILE A 137 -1.90 -10.48 -16.12
C ILE A 137 -1.04 -11.32 -15.17
N ALA A 138 -0.54 -12.45 -15.67
CA ALA A 138 0.58 -13.13 -15.07
C ALA A 138 1.81 -12.24 -15.32
N VAL A 139 2.32 -11.61 -14.28
CA VAL A 139 3.59 -10.89 -14.36
C VAL A 139 4.67 -11.96 -14.30
N ASP A 140 5.23 -12.30 -15.45
CA ASP A 140 6.39 -13.18 -15.56
C ASP A 140 7.61 -12.35 -15.12
N VAL A 141 7.90 -12.36 -13.82
CA VAL A 141 9.12 -11.76 -13.27
C VAL A 141 10.23 -12.76 -13.53
N GLU A 142 10.95 -12.59 -14.65
CA GLU A 142 12.19 -13.34 -14.90
C GLU A 142 13.23 -12.91 -13.86
N TYR A 143 13.45 -13.75 -12.85
CA TYR A 143 14.53 -13.58 -11.87
C TYR A 143 15.85 -13.90 -12.55
N ASP A 144 16.64 -12.88 -12.87
CA ASP A 144 18.01 -13.07 -13.34
C ASP A 144 18.88 -13.43 -12.12
N ASP A 145 19.08 -14.73 -11.91
CA ASP A 145 19.90 -15.31 -10.85
C ASP A 145 21.39 -15.20 -11.22
N GLU A 146 21.84 -13.98 -11.50
CA GLU A 146 23.26 -13.66 -11.68
C GLU A 146 23.75 -12.88 -10.45
N ASN A 147 23.98 -13.64 -9.38
CA ASN A 147 25.13 -13.57 -8.47
C ASN A 147 26.05 -12.33 -8.62
N GLU A 148 25.62 -11.16 -8.17
CA GLU A 148 26.44 -9.96 -7.98
C GLU A 148 26.49 -9.56 -6.50
N ASP A 149 27.64 -9.01 -6.09
CA ASP A 149 28.05 -8.77 -4.72
C ASP A 149 27.04 -7.89 -3.94
N TRP A 150 26.67 -8.39 -2.76
CA TRP A 150 25.73 -7.76 -1.82
C TRP A 150 26.34 -6.52 -1.15
N ASP A 151 26.39 -5.39 -1.84
CA ASP A 151 26.44 -4.08 -1.17
C ASP A 151 24.99 -3.63 -0.90
N ASP A 152 24.55 -3.89 0.34
CA ASP A 152 23.20 -3.80 0.92
C ASP A 152 22.57 -2.38 1.02
N GLU A 153 22.94 -1.42 0.17
CA GLU A 153 22.56 -0.01 0.44
C GLU A 153 21.22 0.44 -0.13
N ASP A 154 20.74 -0.08 -1.27
CA ASP A 154 19.47 0.36 -1.85
C ASP A 154 18.54 -0.84 -2.16
N ASP A 155 17.51 -1.01 -1.32
CA ASP A 155 16.39 -1.93 -1.60
C ASP A 155 15.48 -1.26 -2.64
N ASP A 156 15.85 -1.35 -3.91
CA ASP A 156 15.09 -0.82 -5.05
C ASP A 156 13.78 -1.60 -5.32
N SER A 157 13.31 -2.37 -4.34
CA SER A 157 12.08 -3.12 -4.42
C SER A 157 10.89 -2.20 -4.69
N SER A 158 10.13 -2.53 -5.72
CA SER A 158 8.85 -1.86 -6.00
C SER A 158 7.73 -2.27 -5.04
N PHE A 159 8.01 -3.14 -4.06
CA PHE A 159 7.01 -3.74 -3.18
C PHE A 159 7.27 -3.45 -1.71
N ILE A 160 6.20 -3.06 -1.01
CA ILE A 160 6.22 -3.00 0.45
C ILE A 160 5.76 -4.35 0.99
N TRP A 161 6.66 -5.06 1.66
CA TRP A 161 6.35 -6.34 2.31
C TRP A 161 6.07 -6.12 3.80
N ILE A 162 4.95 -6.68 4.25
CA ILE A 162 4.46 -6.53 5.62
C ILE A 162 4.12 -7.90 6.19
N HIS A 163 4.50 -8.14 7.44
CA HIS A 163 4.05 -9.33 8.16
C HIS A 163 3.62 -9.05 9.60
N ARG A 164 2.97 -10.05 10.21
CA ARG A 164 2.50 -10.02 11.61
C ARG A 164 3.09 -11.11 12.49
N ASP A 165 3.99 -11.95 11.98
CA ASP A 165 4.62 -12.99 12.80
C ASP A 165 5.60 -12.40 13.83
N PRO A 166 5.31 -12.47 15.14
CA PRO A 166 6.20 -11.96 16.18
C PRO A 166 7.48 -12.80 16.32
N ALA A 167 7.47 -14.07 15.93
CA ALA A 167 8.66 -14.91 15.98
C ALA A 167 9.69 -14.43 14.97
N LEU A 168 9.25 -14.16 13.74
CA LEU A 168 10.07 -13.52 12.71
C LEU A 168 10.48 -12.10 13.15
N GLY A 169 9.55 -11.27 13.61
CA GLY A 169 9.83 -9.90 14.06
C GLY A 169 10.86 -9.81 15.19
N SER A 170 10.89 -10.80 16.09
CA SER A 170 11.87 -10.85 17.19
C SER A 170 13.32 -11.03 16.74
N ARG A 171 13.56 -11.41 15.48
CA ARG A 171 14.89 -11.49 14.87
C ARG A 171 15.46 -10.10 14.53
N GLY A 172 14.61 -9.08 14.44
CA GLY A 172 14.98 -7.72 14.08
C GLY A 172 15.50 -7.58 12.65
N VAL A 173 15.92 -6.37 12.30
CA VAL A 173 16.39 -6.02 10.94
C VAL A 173 17.55 -6.89 10.48
N GLU A 174 18.62 -7.01 11.29
CA GLU A 174 19.79 -7.84 10.97
C GLU A 174 19.48 -9.34 10.82
N GLY A 175 18.39 -9.79 11.44
CA GLY A 175 17.95 -11.17 11.39
C GLY A 175 16.97 -11.48 10.26
N GLY A 176 16.66 -10.50 9.39
CA GLY A 176 15.63 -10.61 8.35
C GLY A 176 14.20 -10.64 8.90
N GLY A 177 13.99 -10.09 10.10
CA GLY A 177 12.68 -9.95 10.74
C GLY A 177 12.01 -8.60 10.51
N GLY A 178 12.69 -7.69 9.81
CA GLY A 178 12.18 -6.36 9.53
C GLY A 178 12.18 -5.39 10.71
N SER A 179 11.58 -4.22 10.46
CA SER A 179 11.41 -3.12 11.41
C SER A 179 9.96 -3.06 11.88
N GLN A 180 9.77 -2.97 13.20
CA GLN A 180 8.43 -2.83 13.78
C GLN A 180 7.84 -1.46 13.46
N LEU A 181 6.57 -1.43 13.07
CA LEU A 181 5.87 -0.21 12.70
C LEU A 181 5.24 0.45 13.94
N GLY A 182 5.93 1.45 14.48
CA GLY A 182 5.54 2.12 15.71
C GLY A 182 5.40 1.14 16.89
N THR A 183 4.26 1.15 17.57
CA THR A 183 3.94 0.19 18.65
C THR A 183 3.02 -0.94 18.22
N SER A 184 2.81 -1.11 16.91
CA SER A 184 1.92 -2.14 16.38
C SER A 184 2.61 -3.50 16.27
N ASP A 185 1.84 -4.59 16.22
CA ASP A 185 2.35 -5.94 15.93
C ASP A 185 2.49 -6.18 14.41
N VAL A 186 3.02 -5.17 13.71
CA VAL A 186 3.21 -5.17 12.26
C VAL A 186 4.66 -4.81 11.97
N TRP A 187 5.29 -5.56 11.06
CA TRP A 187 6.68 -5.37 10.65
C TRP A 187 6.76 -5.11 9.17
N ILE A 188 7.59 -4.14 8.78
CA ILE A 188 8.04 -3.92 7.40
C ILE A 188 9.32 -4.72 7.21
N ILE A 189 9.36 -5.55 6.19
CA ILE A 189 10.49 -6.45 5.89
C ILE A 189 10.99 -6.13 4.48
N LYS A 190 12.30 -6.23 4.25
CA LYS A 190 12.90 -6.09 2.91
C LYS A 190 12.43 -7.23 2.01
N GLU A 191 12.32 -7.00 0.71
CA GLU A 191 11.84 -8.02 -0.25
C GLU A 191 12.66 -9.32 -0.15
N ASN A 192 13.99 -9.20 -0.20
CA ASN A 192 14.90 -10.33 -0.12
C ASN A 192 14.69 -11.18 1.15
N ASP A 193 14.40 -10.52 2.28
CA ASP A 193 14.15 -11.20 3.55
C ASP A 193 12.76 -11.84 3.59
N ALA A 194 11.74 -11.18 3.02
CA ALA A 194 10.40 -11.72 2.89
C ALA A 194 10.40 -13.01 2.04
N ILE A 195 11.09 -12.98 0.90
CA ILE A 195 11.24 -14.13 0.00
C ILE A 195 11.96 -15.26 0.74
N LYS A 196 13.09 -14.98 1.41
CA LYS A 196 13.82 -15.98 2.22
C LYS A 196 12.93 -16.57 3.32
N ALA A 197 12.13 -15.75 4.00
CA ALA A 197 11.23 -16.19 5.07
C ALA A 197 10.08 -17.07 4.54
N LEU A 198 9.53 -16.76 3.36
CA LEU A 198 8.51 -17.57 2.67
C LEU A 198 9.06 -18.91 2.18
N GLN A 199 10.26 -18.91 1.60
CA GLN A 199 10.91 -20.11 1.07
C GLN A 199 11.32 -21.07 2.20
N SER A 200 11.82 -20.53 3.31
CA SER A 200 12.15 -21.31 4.52
C SER A 200 10.93 -21.79 5.31
N GLY A 201 9.74 -21.23 5.03
CA GLY A 201 8.49 -21.56 5.70
C GLY A 201 8.34 -20.95 7.10
N PHE A 202 9.18 -19.97 7.44
CA PHE A 202 8.98 -19.14 8.64
C PHE A 202 7.78 -18.21 8.47
N LEU A 203 7.59 -17.69 7.25
CA LEU A 203 6.43 -16.89 6.89
C LEU A 203 5.41 -17.76 6.16
N SER A 204 4.13 -17.68 6.54
CA SER A 204 3.04 -18.28 5.79
C SER A 204 2.18 -17.21 5.12
N LEU A 205 1.41 -17.61 4.10
CA LEU A 205 0.39 -16.79 3.44
C LEU A 205 -0.64 -16.15 4.38
N LYS A 206 -0.75 -16.61 5.63
CA LYS A 206 -1.67 -16.04 6.62
C LYS A 206 -1.03 -14.91 7.43
N ASP A 207 0.30 -14.83 7.39
CA ASP A 207 1.09 -13.89 8.17
C ASP A 207 1.42 -12.62 7.36
N VAL A 208 1.07 -12.61 6.06
CA VAL A 208 1.25 -11.54 5.06
C VAL A 208 -0.10 -10.95 4.65
#